data_AF-A0A7S3XTR2-F1
#
_entry.id   AF-A0A7S3XTR2-F1
#
_cell.length_a   1.000
_cell.length_b   1.000
_cell.length_c   1.000
_cell.angle_alpha   90.00
_cell.angle_beta   90.00
_cell.angle_gamma   90.00
#
_symmetry.space_group_name_H-M   'P 1'
#
loop_
_entity.id
_entity.type
_entity.pdbx_description
1 polymer ?
#
loop_
_entity_poly.entity_id
_entity_poly.type
_entity_poly.pdbx_seq_one_letter_code
_entity_poly.pdbx_strand_id
1 'polypeptide(L)'
;MNHEEGTAISSKIIEFGLSWDFFEGMEPVDLDAQAVLFDQTGKVVDCAFYNQLSACDGSVVHSGDNRTGEGDGDDETVTINFESLPQHVKVIAIVVTAYSGGTFQAVETAQAQLREVNGSTKNTISNIALGCKGQHTALILSLLVRSRGGGAGGAPWRCWEVGELADGRHFQDCLGPLRDAVDRHLDPELVGERVLSLERTFEMRKGDAAAVPAGLDRVRLGCGWETPHTDLDLDASCLMLARDGRASAEWTVSFKQLQLPGVKHSGDNLTGAGEGDDEEISVTFSEVPPNIHHLAFIVNIYSDDRSFTEVFDSYIRMVGPNDHVLARYPLDGKIQSRGLFFAAFSRAAAGQCWTFKAVGAPLRGKRAVDAECMADVVAVLGGGRGGWTS
;
A
#
# COMPACT_ATOMS: atom_id res chain seq x y z
N MET A 1 24.23 13.99 -11.89
CA MET A 1 24.13 14.72 -10.60
C MET A 1 25.07 14.03 -9.64
N ASN A 2 25.88 14.80 -8.91
CA ASN A 2 26.91 14.26 -8.03
C ASN A 2 26.27 13.30 -7.01
N HIS A 3 26.76 12.07 -6.93
CA HIS A 3 26.48 11.17 -5.82
C HIS A 3 27.20 11.72 -4.59
N GLU A 4 26.61 12.71 -3.92
CA GLU A 4 27.04 13.06 -2.56
C GLU A 4 26.80 11.85 -1.66
N GLU A 5 27.83 11.44 -0.92
CA GLU A 5 27.73 10.32 0.01
C GLU A 5 26.74 10.71 1.12
N GLY A 6 25.63 9.98 1.27
CA GLY A 6 24.59 10.32 2.26
C GLY A 6 25.14 10.49 3.68
N THR A 7 24.51 11.38 4.46
CA THR A 7 24.91 11.75 5.82
C THR A 7 24.96 10.53 6.73
N ALA A 8 26.13 10.23 7.29
CA ALA A 8 26.31 9.11 8.21
C ALA A 8 25.57 9.32 9.53
N ILE A 9 24.88 8.28 10.00
CA ILE A 9 24.19 8.29 11.29
C ILE A 9 25.02 7.46 12.27
N SER A 10 25.39 8.09 13.38
CA SER A 10 26.22 7.52 14.42
C SER A 10 25.42 7.07 15.64
N SER A 11 24.25 7.67 15.86
CA SER A 11 23.35 7.28 16.96
C SER A 11 22.50 6.04 16.64
N LYS A 12 22.10 5.36 17.71
CA LYS A 12 21.17 4.24 17.71
C LYS A 12 19.73 4.69 17.51
N ILE A 13 19.41 5.89 17.98
CA ILE A 13 18.08 6.47 17.91
C ILE A 13 18.19 7.80 17.17
N ILE A 14 17.29 7.99 16.22
CA ILE A 14 17.08 9.26 15.56
C ILE A 14 15.64 9.72 15.73
N GLU A 15 15.44 11.01 15.59
CA GLU A 15 14.14 11.65 15.52
C GLU A 15 14.09 12.51 14.27
N PHE A 16 13.01 12.36 13.52
CA PHE A 16 12.62 13.27 12.47
C PHE A 16 11.57 14.21 13.05
N GLY A 17 11.85 15.51 13.09
CA GLY A 17 10.89 16.53 13.51
C GLY A 17 10.44 17.36 12.32
N LEU A 18 9.15 17.41 12.06
CA LEU A 18 8.52 18.23 11.03
C LEU A 18 7.88 19.45 11.72
N SER A 19 8.18 20.65 11.21
CA SER A 19 7.51 21.89 11.61
C SER A 19 7.11 22.72 10.40
N TRP A 20 5.95 23.37 10.47
CA TRP A 20 5.46 24.22 9.39
C TRP A 20 4.65 25.43 9.87
N ASP A 21 4.75 26.52 9.11
CA ASP A 21 3.94 27.72 9.27
C ASP A 21 3.18 28.04 7.97
N PHE A 22 2.05 28.73 8.11
CA PHE A 22 1.19 29.12 7.00
C PHE A 22 1.23 30.63 6.76
N PHE A 23 1.01 31.03 5.51
CA PHE A 23 0.82 32.45 5.18
C PHE A 23 -0.41 33.00 5.92
N GLU A 24 -0.26 34.21 6.47
CA GLU A 24 -1.36 34.91 7.14
C GLU A 24 -2.60 35.03 6.22
N GLY A 25 -3.74 34.49 6.68
CA GLY A 25 -5.02 34.55 5.98
C GLY A 25 -5.29 33.41 4.98
N MET A 26 -4.40 32.43 4.85
CA MET A 26 -4.65 31.20 4.09
C MET A 26 -5.36 30.14 4.95
N GLU A 27 -6.14 29.25 4.34
CA GLU A 27 -6.69 28.10 5.05
C GLU A 27 -5.55 27.14 5.46
N PRO A 28 -5.48 26.71 6.74
CA PRO A 28 -4.47 25.77 7.20
C PRO A 28 -4.51 24.45 6.44
N VAL A 29 -3.34 23.90 6.13
CA VAL A 29 -3.20 22.59 5.48
C VAL A 29 -2.53 21.61 6.43
N ASP A 30 -3.19 20.49 6.67
CA ASP A 30 -2.73 19.43 7.56
C ASP A 30 -1.57 18.68 6.90
N LEU A 31 -0.35 18.79 7.46
CA LEU A 31 0.83 18.10 6.94
C LEU A 31 1.15 16.88 7.81
N ASP A 32 1.10 15.70 7.21
CA ASP A 32 1.40 14.45 7.90
C ASP A 32 2.79 13.94 7.56
N ALA A 33 3.61 13.69 8.58
CA ALA A 33 4.84 12.92 8.46
C ALA A 33 4.55 11.41 8.47
N GLN A 34 5.20 10.68 7.57
CA GLN A 34 4.98 9.23 7.43
C GLN A 34 6.33 8.54 7.27
N ALA A 35 6.57 7.49 8.05
CA ALA A 35 7.72 6.61 7.88
C ALA A 35 7.29 5.29 7.25
N VAL A 36 7.84 4.98 6.08
CA VAL A 36 7.55 3.74 5.34
C VAL A 36 8.80 2.88 5.29
N LEU A 37 8.69 1.64 5.77
CA LEU A 37 9.81 0.72 5.92
C LEU A 37 9.83 -0.26 4.75
N PHE A 38 11.00 -0.50 4.18
CA PHE A 38 11.19 -1.36 3.02
C PHE A 38 12.25 -2.42 3.27
N ASP A 39 12.05 -3.60 2.68
CA ASP A 39 13.04 -4.66 2.67
C ASP A 39 14.05 -4.52 1.51
N GLN A 40 14.91 -5.52 1.35
CA GLN A 40 15.97 -5.53 0.33
C GLN A 40 15.46 -5.61 -1.12
N THR A 41 14.19 -6.00 -1.32
CA THR A 41 13.52 -6.02 -2.63
C THR A 41 12.73 -4.72 -2.85
N GLY A 42 12.72 -3.81 -1.87
CA GLY A 42 11.94 -2.57 -1.85
C GLY A 42 10.43 -2.82 -1.69
N LYS A 43 10.06 -3.97 -1.12
CA LYS A 43 8.70 -4.22 -0.67
C LYS A 43 8.47 -3.49 0.66
N VAL A 44 7.29 -2.89 0.81
CA VAL A 44 6.86 -2.28 2.08
C VAL A 44 6.69 -3.37 3.13
N VAL A 45 7.41 -3.24 4.23
CA VAL A 45 7.38 -4.13 5.39
C VAL A 45 6.33 -3.66 6.38
N ASP A 46 6.36 -2.37 6.71
CA ASP A 46 5.50 -1.74 7.71
C ASP A 46 5.53 -0.21 7.52
N CYS A 47 4.70 0.53 8.25
CA CYS A 47 4.69 1.99 8.23
C CYS A 47 4.19 2.59 9.55
N ALA A 48 4.73 3.75 9.93
CA ALA A 48 4.24 4.55 11.04
C ALA A 48 3.74 5.91 10.54
N PHE A 49 2.51 6.27 10.92
CA PHE A 49 1.82 7.50 10.55
C PHE A 49 0.66 7.77 11.52
N TYR A 50 -0.09 8.87 11.36
CA TYR A 50 -1.13 9.30 12.31
C TYR A 50 -2.16 8.21 12.71
N ASN A 51 -2.51 7.30 11.79
CA ASN A 51 -3.49 6.22 12.04
C ASN A 51 -2.85 4.90 12.51
N GLN A 52 -1.52 4.79 12.42
CA GLN A 52 -0.74 3.67 12.94
C GLN A 52 0.53 4.23 13.59
N LEU A 53 0.44 4.59 14.87
CA LEU A 53 1.48 5.33 15.57
C LEU A 53 2.76 4.53 15.85
N SER A 54 2.81 3.26 15.47
CA SER A 54 3.94 2.36 15.74
C SER A 54 4.12 1.35 14.62
N ALA A 55 5.39 1.07 14.28
CA ALA A 55 5.79 0.04 13.33
C ALA A 55 6.95 -0.80 13.89
N CYS A 56 7.04 -2.04 13.43
CA CYS A 56 8.08 -3.01 13.82
C CYS A 56 8.21 -3.13 15.35
N ASP A 57 7.10 -3.43 16.03
CA ASP A 57 7.01 -3.61 17.48
C ASP A 57 7.53 -2.40 18.29
N GLY A 58 7.27 -1.18 17.82
CA GLY A 58 7.71 0.05 18.49
C GLY A 58 9.13 0.51 18.14
N SER A 59 9.76 -0.12 17.13
CA SER A 59 11.05 0.35 16.61
C SER A 59 10.94 1.67 15.86
N VAL A 60 9.75 1.98 15.33
CA VAL A 60 9.42 3.28 14.76
C VAL A 60 8.14 3.77 15.42
N VAL A 61 8.15 4.99 15.94
CA VAL A 61 7.03 5.59 16.68
C VAL A 61 6.71 6.97 16.14
N HIS A 62 5.45 7.20 15.80
CA HIS A 62 4.90 8.50 15.41
C HIS A 62 4.35 9.21 16.66
N SER A 63 4.52 10.53 16.78
CA SER A 63 4.04 11.29 17.96
C SER A 63 2.52 11.41 18.04
N GLY A 64 1.83 11.32 16.90
CA GLY A 64 0.41 11.62 16.78
C GLY A 64 0.17 12.67 15.70
N ASP A 65 -1.10 12.95 15.45
CA ASP A 65 -1.58 13.91 14.45
C ASP A 65 -1.58 15.34 15.01
N ASN A 66 -0.83 16.26 14.41
CA ASN A 66 -0.95 17.70 14.69
C ASN A 66 -1.50 18.46 13.49
N ARG A 67 -2.80 18.70 13.56
CA ARG A 67 -3.59 19.24 12.44
C ARG A 67 -3.47 20.74 12.21
N THR A 68 -2.83 21.44 13.13
CA THR A 68 -2.91 22.91 13.21
C THR A 68 -1.57 23.61 13.02
N GLY A 69 -0.47 22.92 13.30
CA GLY A 69 0.84 23.57 13.38
C GLY A 69 0.98 24.56 14.54
N GLU A 70 0.06 24.55 15.52
CA GLU A 70 0.09 25.47 16.66
C GLU A 70 0.95 24.91 17.80
N GLY A 71 1.96 25.67 18.23
CA GLY A 71 2.74 25.36 19.43
C GLY A 71 4.22 25.72 19.30
N ASP A 72 4.97 25.54 20.40
CA ASP A 72 6.43 25.61 20.39
C ASP A 72 6.99 24.20 20.13
N GLY A 73 7.80 24.03 19.08
CA GLY A 73 8.52 22.77 18.80
C GLY A 73 8.25 22.20 17.41
N ASP A 74 8.45 20.89 17.25
CA ASP A 74 7.99 20.20 16.04
C ASP A 74 6.53 19.84 16.17
N ASP A 75 5.79 20.04 15.10
CA ASP A 75 4.37 19.74 15.02
C ASP A 75 4.15 18.24 15.02
N GLU A 76 4.97 17.50 14.26
CA GLU A 76 4.98 16.04 14.24
C GLU A 76 6.40 15.49 14.31
N THR A 77 6.55 14.36 14.99
CA THR A 77 7.83 13.66 15.07
C THR A 77 7.69 12.17 14.78
N VAL A 78 8.74 11.63 14.15
CA VAL A 78 8.94 10.19 14.00
C VAL A 78 10.25 9.80 14.65
N THR A 79 10.17 8.97 15.68
CA THR A 79 11.35 8.40 16.35
C THR A 79 11.64 7.01 15.81
N ILE A 80 12.91 6.74 15.48
CA ILE A 80 13.37 5.45 14.96
C ILE A 80 14.50 4.93 15.85
N ASN A 81 14.34 3.72 16.37
CA ASN A 81 15.35 2.98 17.10
C ASN A 81 15.94 1.87 16.20
N PHE A 82 17.18 2.07 15.76
CA PHE A 82 17.87 1.12 14.88
C PHE A 82 18.31 -0.17 15.58
N GLU A 83 18.38 -0.22 16.91
CA GLU A 83 18.77 -1.44 17.63
C GLU A 83 17.65 -2.48 17.67
N SER A 84 16.41 -2.03 17.85
CA SER A 84 15.24 -2.92 17.85
C SER A 84 14.72 -3.21 16.44
N LEU A 85 15.16 -2.43 15.43
CA LEU A 85 14.67 -2.55 14.07
C LEU A 85 15.02 -3.91 13.43
N PRO A 86 14.04 -4.63 12.85
CA PRO A 86 14.27 -5.93 12.24
C PRO A 86 15.36 -5.90 11.15
N GLN A 87 16.16 -6.96 11.08
CA GLN A 87 17.30 -7.02 10.14
C GLN A 87 16.92 -6.98 8.66
N HIS A 88 15.69 -7.40 8.33
CA HIS A 88 15.18 -7.40 6.96
C HIS A 88 14.79 -6.00 6.47
N VAL A 89 14.58 -5.02 7.36
CA VAL A 89 14.37 -3.62 6.97
C VAL A 89 15.71 -3.03 6.50
N LYS A 90 15.71 -2.52 5.26
CA LYS A 90 16.88 -1.96 4.58
C LYS A 90 16.76 -0.49 4.27
N VAL A 91 15.54 0.00 4.03
CA VAL A 91 15.31 1.43 3.76
C VAL A 91 14.13 1.89 4.60
N ILE A 92 14.21 3.09 5.17
CA ILE A 92 13.08 3.79 5.77
C ILE A 92 12.94 5.11 5.01
N ALA A 93 11.79 5.33 4.41
CA ALA A 93 11.50 6.59 3.73
C ALA A 93 10.64 7.49 4.60
N ILE A 94 11.00 8.77 4.65
CA ILE A 94 10.17 9.80 5.26
C ILE A 94 9.42 10.53 4.15
N VAL A 95 8.10 10.49 4.23
CA VAL A 95 7.18 11.13 3.28
C VAL A 95 6.33 12.13 4.04
N VAL A 96 6.13 13.31 3.45
CA VAL A 96 5.24 14.34 3.99
C VAL A 96 4.09 14.56 3.02
N THR A 97 2.84 14.58 3.51
CA THR A 97 1.65 14.76 2.67
C THR A 97 0.70 15.81 3.21
N ALA A 98 0.02 16.54 2.32
CA ALA A 98 -1.09 17.41 2.65
C ALA A 98 -2.41 16.61 2.70
N TYR A 99 -2.82 16.15 3.88
CA TYR A 99 -3.91 15.18 4.04
C TYR A 99 -5.32 15.79 3.93
N SER A 100 -5.54 16.96 4.56
CA SER A 100 -6.87 17.55 4.73
C SER A 100 -7.51 18.13 3.44
N GLY A 101 -6.80 18.06 2.32
CA GLY A 101 -7.23 18.63 1.05
C GLY A 101 -6.73 20.05 0.90
N GLY A 102 -5.64 20.19 0.15
CA GLY A 102 -4.92 21.42 -0.11
C GLY A 102 -3.66 21.07 -0.90
N THR A 103 -2.86 22.07 -1.25
CA THR A 103 -1.55 21.86 -1.86
C THR A 103 -0.50 22.57 -1.05
N PHE A 104 0.75 22.23 -1.31
CA PHE A 104 1.92 22.91 -0.74
C PHE A 104 1.99 24.42 -1.04
N GLN A 105 1.08 24.97 -1.85
CA GLN A 105 0.97 26.41 -2.11
C GLN A 105 0.60 27.24 -0.85
N ALA A 106 -0.13 26.67 0.10
CA ALA A 106 -0.58 27.39 1.31
C ALA A 106 0.48 27.46 2.42
N VAL A 107 1.56 26.68 2.29
CA VAL A 107 2.63 26.57 3.30
C VAL A 107 3.66 27.67 3.05
N GLU A 108 3.92 28.50 4.06
CA GLU A 108 4.89 29.60 3.97
C GLU A 108 6.31 29.10 4.23
N THR A 109 6.48 28.39 5.35
CA THR A 109 7.73 27.74 5.75
C THR A 109 7.42 26.32 6.18
N ALA A 110 8.11 25.34 5.61
CA ALA A 110 8.13 23.99 6.16
C ALA A 110 9.56 23.50 6.23
N GLN A 111 9.94 23.04 7.41
CA GLN A 111 11.26 22.51 7.69
C GLN A 111 11.14 21.14 8.35
N ALA A 112 12.09 20.29 8.03
CA ALA A 112 12.31 19.05 8.74
C ALA A 112 13.70 19.05 9.36
N GLN A 113 13.79 18.53 10.57
CA GLN A 113 15.05 18.35 11.27
C GLN A 113 15.28 16.88 11.52
N LEU A 114 16.41 16.37 11.04
CA LEU A 114 16.90 15.06 11.43
C LEU A 114 17.82 15.23 12.63
N ARG A 115 17.51 14.54 13.73
CA ARG A 115 18.24 14.65 14.99
C ARG A 115 18.72 13.29 15.47
N GLU A 116 19.95 13.24 15.95
CA GLU A 116 20.42 12.12 16.75
C GLU A 116 19.94 12.28 18.19
N VAL A 117 19.36 11.21 18.75
CA VAL A 117 18.88 11.20 20.13
C VAL A 117 19.83 10.36 20.98
N ASN A 118 20.32 10.94 22.07
CA ASN A 118 21.14 10.26 23.06
C ASN A 118 20.66 10.62 24.48
N GLY A 119 19.87 9.71 25.07
CA GLY A 119 19.16 9.99 26.32
C GLY A 119 18.16 11.13 26.14
N SER A 120 18.29 12.18 26.94
CA SER A 120 17.47 13.40 26.84
C SER A 120 18.01 14.43 25.85
N THR A 121 19.17 14.19 25.23
CA THR A 121 19.82 15.14 24.33
C THR A 121 19.43 14.85 22.89
N LYS A 122 19.02 15.88 22.15
CA LYS A 122 18.76 15.83 20.71
C LYS A 122 19.77 16.73 20.01
N ASN A 123 20.53 16.18 19.06
CA ASN A 123 21.50 16.92 18.26
C ASN A 123 21.11 16.91 16.79
N THR A 124 20.86 18.08 16.21
CA THR A 124 20.45 18.20 14.81
C THR A 124 21.62 17.91 13.88
N ILE A 125 21.44 16.92 13.00
CA ILE A 125 22.45 16.48 12.02
C ILE A 125 22.11 16.86 10.58
N SER A 126 20.83 17.17 10.29
CA SER A 126 20.43 17.80 9.03
C SER A 126 19.18 18.67 9.22
N ASN A 127 19.12 19.77 8.49
CA ASN A 127 17.95 20.63 8.32
C ASN A 127 17.52 20.55 6.86
N ILE A 128 16.36 19.98 6.61
CA ILE A 128 15.82 19.76 5.28
C ILE A 128 14.70 20.76 5.07
N ALA A 129 14.94 21.79 4.27
CA ALA A 129 13.88 22.69 3.83
C ALA A 129 13.00 21.93 2.84
N LEU A 130 11.68 21.83 3.10
CA LEU A 130 10.79 21.06 2.25
C LEU A 130 10.63 21.70 0.86
N GLY A 131 10.89 23.01 0.72
CA GLY A 131 10.86 23.70 -0.58
C GLY A 131 9.50 23.67 -1.29
N CYS A 132 8.46 23.32 -0.54
CA CYS A 132 7.07 23.13 -0.92
C CYS A 132 6.53 24.29 -1.77
N LYS A 133 6.47 24.12 -3.10
CA LYS A 133 5.92 25.09 -4.04
C LYS A 133 5.11 24.37 -5.11
N GLY A 134 3.99 24.98 -5.52
CA GLY A 134 3.16 24.47 -6.60
C GLY A 134 1.96 23.66 -6.13
N GLN A 135 1.38 22.86 -7.04
CA GLN A 135 0.12 22.14 -6.84
C GLN A 135 0.27 20.73 -6.25
N HIS A 136 1.50 20.35 -5.88
CA HIS A 136 1.79 19.03 -5.32
C HIS A 136 1.25 18.91 -3.89
N THR A 137 0.93 17.68 -3.52
CA THR A 137 0.36 17.36 -2.20
C THR A 137 1.22 16.38 -1.41
N ALA A 138 2.34 15.91 -1.97
CA ALA A 138 3.25 15.01 -1.28
C ALA A 138 4.73 15.28 -1.62
N LEU A 139 5.61 14.96 -0.68
CA LEU A 139 7.06 15.11 -0.81
C LEU A 139 7.76 13.88 -0.21
N ILE A 140 8.55 13.19 -1.02
CA ILE A 140 9.48 12.15 -0.56
C ILE A 140 10.72 12.87 -0.08
N LEU A 141 10.84 13.00 1.24
CA LEU A 141 11.73 13.96 1.86
C LEU A 141 13.13 13.39 2.01
N SER A 142 13.24 12.22 2.63
CA SER A 142 14.53 11.57 2.86
C SER A 142 14.42 10.04 2.90
N LEU A 143 15.55 9.39 2.65
CA LEU A 143 15.71 7.95 2.76
C LEU A 143 16.83 7.62 3.75
N LEU A 144 16.50 6.86 4.77
CA LEU A 144 17.46 6.24 5.67
C LEU A 144 17.79 4.86 5.10
N VAL A 145 19.04 4.66 4.67
CA VAL A 145 19.47 3.45 3.99
C VAL A 145 20.48 2.70 4.85
N ARG A 146 20.20 1.42 5.08
CA ARG A 146 21.12 0.52 5.78
C ARG A 146 22.21 0.06 4.81
N SER A 147 23.46 0.33 5.17
CA SER A 147 24.61 -0.07 4.35
C SER A 147 24.74 -1.60 4.28
N ARG A 148 25.38 -2.11 3.22
CA ARG A 148 25.81 -3.51 3.16
C ARG A 148 27.07 -3.70 3.99
N GLY A 149 27.08 -4.74 4.83
CA GLY A 149 28.23 -5.10 5.66
C GLY A 149 28.21 -4.38 7.01
N GLY A 150 28.03 -5.17 8.07
CA GLY A 150 28.24 -4.75 9.44
C GLY A 150 28.85 -5.91 10.21
N GLY A 151 29.90 -5.63 10.98
CA GLY A 151 30.41 -6.59 11.96
C GLY A 151 29.43 -6.76 13.13
N ALA A 152 29.92 -7.23 14.28
CA ALA A 152 29.09 -7.50 15.47
C ALA A 152 28.25 -6.32 16.00
N GLY A 153 28.45 -5.09 15.50
CA GLY A 153 27.69 -3.88 15.85
C GLY A 153 26.54 -3.51 14.90
N GLY A 154 26.21 -4.34 13.91
CA GLY A 154 25.19 -4.05 12.91
C GLY A 154 25.70 -3.15 11.77
N ALA A 155 24.99 -3.13 10.65
CA ALA A 155 25.38 -2.33 9.49
C ALA A 155 24.99 -0.84 9.68
N PRO A 156 25.86 0.12 9.32
CA PRO A 156 25.63 1.54 9.56
C PRO A 156 24.51 2.10 8.67
N TRP A 157 23.78 3.08 9.20
CA TRP A 157 22.74 3.82 8.48
C TRP A 157 23.27 5.13 7.93
N ARG A 158 22.77 5.52 6.76
CA ARG A 158 23.01 6.82 6.15
C ARG A 158 21.69 7.46 5.73
N CYS A 159 21.57 8.77 5.91
CA CYS A 159 20.44 9.57 5.43
C CYS A 159 20.76 10.17 4.07
N TRP A 160 19.82 10.06 3.14
CA TRP A 160 19.83 10.71 1.84
C TRP A 160 18.68 11.70 1.77
N GLU A 161 18.98 12.94 1.45
CA GLU A 161 17.96 13.95 1.14
C GLU A 161 17.50 13.73 -0.30
N VAL A 162 16.20 13.51 -0.49
CA VAL A 162 15.63 13.19 -1.80
C VAL A 162 14.90 14.40 -2.38
N GLY A 163 13.97 14.97 -1.63
CA GLY A 163 13.23 16.17 -2.04
C GLY A 163 12.39 15.98 -3.31
N GLU A 164 11.87 14.77 -3.57
CA GLU A 164 11.08 14.48 -4.76
C GLU A 164 9.59 14.74 -4.54
N LEU A 165 9.00 15.60 -5.37
CA LEU A 165 7.59 15.95 -5.31
C LEU A 165 6.72 14.81 -5.86
N ALA A 166 5.56 14.60 -5.24
CA ALA A 166 4.56 13.61 -5.61
C ALA A 166 3.14 14.15 -5.32
N ASP A 167 2.13 13.35 -5.65
CA ASP A 167 0.73 13.68 -5.43
C ASP A 167 0.02 12.54 -4.71
N GLY A 168 -0.69 12.88 -3.64
CA GLY A 168 -1.30 11.93 -2.72
C GLY A 168 -1.69 12.55 -1.39
N ARG A 169 -2.61 11.90 -0.67
CA ARG A 169 -2.96 12.24 0.71
C ARG A 169 -2.27 11.33 1.71
N HIS A 170 -1.80 10.17 1.25
CA HIS A 170 -1.00 9.24 2.04
C HIS A 170 0.16 8.68 1.23
N PHE A 171 1.12 8.03 1.90
CA PHE A 171 2.22 7.36 1.23
C PHE A 171 1.77 6.33 0.19
N GLN A 172 0.60 5.69 0.40
CA GLN A 172 0.02 4.69 -0.50
C GLN A 172 -0.25 5.28 -1.89
N ASP A 173 -0.70 6.53 -1.95
CA ASP A 173 -0.94 7.26 -3.21
C ASP A 173 0.37 7.58 -3.94
N CYS A 174 1.45 7.70 -3.16
CA CYS A 174 2.78 8.09 -3.63
C CYS A 174 3.71 6.89 -3.87
N LEU A 175 3.21 5.65 -3.78
CA LEU A 175 4.04 4.44 -3.81
C LEU A 175 4.88 4.29 -5.09
N GLY A 176 4.43 4.82 -6.23
CA GLY A 176 5.18 4.79 -7.49
C GLY A 176 6.48 5.58 -7.36
N PRO A 177 6.41 6.93 -7.27
CA PRO A 177 7.59 7.78 -7.05
C PRO A 177 8.42 7.36 -5.84
N LEU A 178 7.77 6.93 -4.75
CA LEU A 178 8.46 6.47 -3.54
C LEU A 178 9.32 5.22 -3.79
N ARG A 179 8.80 4.26 -4.55
CA ARG A 179 9.57 3.07 -4.94
C ARG A 179 10.71 3.43 -5.88
N ASP A 180 10.47 4.32 -6.86
CA ASP A 180 11.54 4.77 -7.76
C ASP A 180 12.69 5.40 -6.96
N ALA A 181 12.37 6.19 -5.93
CA ALA A 181 13.38 6.76 -5.04
C ALA A 181 14.13 5.68 -4.25
N VAL A 182 13.42 4.74 -3.63
CA VAL A 182 13.97 3.63 -2.82
C VAL A 182 14.84 2.69 -3.65
N ASP A 183 14.38 2.31 -4.84
CA ASP A 183 15.02 1.30 -5.70
C ASP A 183 16.42 1.73 -6.15
N ARG A 184 16.68 3.04 -6.29
CA ARG A 184 18.01 3.58 -6.58
C ARG A 184 19.06 3.23 -5.53
N HIS A 185 18.64 2.85 -4.33
CA HIS A 185 19.52 2.49 -3.20
C HIS A 185 19.56 0.98 -2.92
N LEU A 186 18.83 0.17 -3.69
CA LEU A 186 18.73 -1.27 -3.51
C LEU A 186 19.49 -2.05 -4.59
N ASP A 187 19.58 -3.38 -4.44
CA ASP A 187 20.11 -4.21 -5.51
C ASP A 187 19.15 -4.23 -6.69
N PRO A 188 19.55 -3.88 -7.91
CA PRO A 188 18.68 -4.00 -9.08
C PRO A 188 18.19 -5.45 -9.29
N GLU A 189 18.99 -6.47 -8.96
CA GLU A 189 18.60 -7.87 -9.11
C GLU A 189 17.49 -8.25 -8.13
N LEU A 190 17.60 -7.82 -6.86
CA LEU A 190 16.60 -8.10 -5.82
C LEU A 190 15.33 -7.26 -6.00
N VAL A 191 15.45 -6.02 -6.50
CA VAL A 191 14.29 -5.19 -6.87
C VAL A 191 13.51 -5.83 -8.03
N GLY A 192 14.20 -6.46 -8.97
CA GLY A 192 13.58 -7.19 -10.08
C GLY A 192 12.64 -8.31 -9.63
N GLU A 193 12.84 -8.90 -8.44
CA GLU A 193 11.94 -9.90 -7.86
C GLU A 193 10.57 -9.33 -7.44
N ARG A 194 10.42 -8.00 -7.36
CA ARG A 194 9.13 -7.34 -7.05
C ARG A 194 8.25 -7.12 -8.28
N VAL A 195 8.73 -7.47 -9.48
CA VAL A 195 7.94 -7.48 -10.70
C VAL A 195 7.50 -8.91 -10.95
N LEU A 196 6.22 -9.13 -11.23
CA LEU A 196 5.76 -10.47 -11.61
C LEU A 196 6.50 -10.89 -12.89
N SER A 197 6.75 -12.17 -13.04
CA SER A 197 7.51 -12.72 -14.16
C SER A 197 6.61 -13.59 -15.00
N LEU A 198 6.72 -13.47 -16.32
CA LEU A 198 6.04 -14.37 -17.25
C LEU A 198 6.62 -15.80 -17.23
N GLU A 199 7.73 -16.03 -16.51
CA GLU A 199 8.44 -17.31 -16.46
C GLU A 199 8.36 -18.01 -15.10
N ARG A 200 7.96 -17.29 -14.03
CA ARG A 200 7.93 -17.82 -12.66
C ARG A 200 6.58 -17.57 -12.01
N THR A 201 6.22 -18.44 -11.08
CA THR A 201 5.05 -18.27 -10.21
C THR A 201 5.48 -17.68 -8.89
N PHE A 202 4.83 -16.59 -8.47
CA PHE A 202 5.06 -15.96 -7.18
C PHE A 202 4.03 -16.47 -6.17
N GLU A 203 4.48 -17.22 -5.16
CA GLU A 203 3.66 -17.57 -4.00
C GLU A 203 3.58 -16.35 -3.07
N MET A 204 2.46 -15.63 -3.16
CA MET A 204 2.22 -14.40 -2.42
C MET A 204 1.80 -14.70 -0.98
N ARG A 205 2.06 -13.73 -0.10
CA ARG A 205 1.53 -13.63 1.26
C ARG A 205 0.65 -12.39 1.41
N LYS A 206 -0.09 -12.33 2.51
CA LYS A 206 -0.98 -11.21 2.81
C LYS A 206 -0.15 -9.92 2.84
N GLY A 207 -0.59 -8.91 2.11
CA GLY A 207 0.09 -7.63 1.99
C GLY A 207 1.16 -7.57 0.89
N ASP A 208 1.52 -8.69 0.27
CA ASP A 208 2.48 -8.71 -0.83
C ASP A 208 1.94 -7.90 -2.01
N ALA A 209 2.82 -7.14 -2.64
CA ALA A 209 2.49 -6.37 -3.82
C ALA A 209 3.62 -6.46 -4.83
N ALA A 210 3.27 -6.62 -6.09
CA ALA A 210 4.20 -6.72 -7.20
C ALA A 210 3.72 -5.89 -8.39
N ALA A 211 4.64 -5.35 -9.17
CA ALA A 211 4.28 -4.68 -10.42
C ALA A 211 3.84 -5.72 -11.46
N VAL A 212 2.80 -5.39 -12.22
CA VAL A 212 2.42 -6.12 -13.42
C VAL A 212 3.51 -5.86 -14.48
N PRO A 213 4.01 -6.89 -15.19
CA PRO A 213 5.05 -6.72 -16.19
C PRO A 213 4.67 -5.69 -17.25
N ALA A 214 5.63 -4.87 -17.67
CA ALA A 214 5.44 -3.98 -18.81
C ALA A 214 5.07 -4.79 -20.06
N GLY A 215 4.02 -4.39 -20.76
CA GLY A 215 3.51 -5.10 -21.96
C GLY A 215 2.55 -6.25 -21.67
N LEU A 216 2.32 -6.63 -20.40
CA LEU A 216 1.26 -7.56 -20.05
C LEU A 216 -0.08 -6.81 -19.97
N ASP A 217 -0.89 -6.95 -21.03
CA ASP A 217 -2.19 -6.26 -21.10
C ASP A 217 -3.37 -7.09 -20.58
N ARG A 218 -3.28 -8.42 -20.64
CA ARG A 218 -4.39 -9.30 -20.27
C ARG A 218 -3.99 -10.32 -19.21
N VAL A 219 -4.81 -10.44 -18.18
CA VAL A 219 -4.70 -11.44 -17.11
C VAL A 219 -6.05 -12.04 -16.77
N ARG A 220 -6.04 -13.17 -16.07
CA ARG A 220 -7.22 -13.85 -15.52
C ARG A 220 -7.01 -14.07 -14.04
N LEU A 221 -8.01 -13.73 -13.24
CA LEU A 221 -8.02 -13.97 -11.80
C LEU A 221 -8.94 -15.15 -11.57
N GLY A 222 -8.35 -16.29 -11.26
CA GLY A 222 -9.07 -17.54 -11.02
C GLY A 222 -9.17 -17.81 -9.54
N CYS A 223 -10.37 -18.10 -9.05
CA CYS A 223 -10.63 -18.58 -7.70
C CYS A 223 -10.95 -20.06 -7.76
N GLY A 224 -10.23 -20.87 -6.98
CA GLY A 224 -10.51 -22.29 -6.83
C GLY A 224 -10.72 -22.65 -5.37
N TRP A 225 -11.65 -23.55 -5.08
CA TRP A 225 -11.92 -24.03 -3.74
C TRP A 225 -12.52 -25.43 -3.72
N GLU A 226 -12.39 -26.12 -2.59
CA GLU A 226 -12.99 -27.42 -2.38
C GLU A 226 -13.92 -27.40 -1.16
N THR A 227 -15.04 -28.12 -1.23
CA THR A 227 -16.02 -28.23 -0.14
C THR A 227 -16.78 -29.55 -0.21
N PRO A 228 -17.14 -30.18 0.93
CA PRO A 228 -18.03 -31.34 0.91
C PRO A 228 -19.51 -30.95 0.72
N HIS A 229 -19.82 -29.65 0.71
CA HIS A 229 -21.17 -29.11 0.65
C HIS A 229 -21.50 -28.67 -0.78
N THR A 230 -22.49 -29.33 -1.39
CA THR A 230 -22.94 -29.01 -2.76
C THR A 230 -23.79 -27.74 -2.85
N ASP A 231 -24.06 -27.08 -1.72
CA ASP A 231 -24.87 -25.87 -1.60
C ASP A 231 -24.07 -24.65 -1.13
N LEU A 232 -22.74 -24.76 -1.08
CA LEU A 232 -21.84 -23.66 -0.77
C LEU A 232 -21.41 -22.98 -2.07
N ASP A 233 -21.82 -21.73 -2.21
CA ASP A 233 -21.63 -20.91 -3.40
C ASP A 233 -20.72 -19.71 -3.06
N LEU A 234 -19.56 -19.65 -3.72
CA LEU A 234 -18.62 -18.53 -3.61
C LEU A 234 -18.71 -17.68 -4.86
N ASP A 235 -19.13 -16.43 -4.67
CA ASP A 235 -19.22 -15.43 -5.73
C ASP A 235 -17.90 -14.65 -5.82
N ALA A 236 -17.18 -14.75 -6.93
CA ALA A 236 -16.14 -13.81 -7.30
C ALA A 236 -16.77 -12.53 -7.85
N SER A 237 -16.18 -11.38 -7.51
CA SER A 237 -16.63 -10.09 -8.03
C SER A 237 -15.48 -9.10 -8.14
N CYS A 238 -15.61 -8.14 -9.04
CA CYS A 238 -14.65 -7.06 -9.22
C CYS A 238 -15.34 -5.71 -9.08
N LEU A 239 -14.95 -4.94 -8.06
CA LEU A 239 -15.34 -3.53 -7.91
C LEU A 239 -14.32 -2.66 -8.65
N MET A 240 -14.82 -1.82 -9.56
CA MET A 240 -14.01 -0.84 -10.29
C MET A 240 -14.16 0.52 -9.61
N LEU A 241 -13.09 1.02 -8.98
CA LEU A 241 -13.13 2.26 -8.18
C LEU A 241 -12.27 3.35 -8.78
N ALA A 242 -12.75 4.59 -8.67
CA ALA A 242 -11.95 5.78 -8.92
C ALA A 242 -10.89 5.98 -7.83
N ARG A 243 -9.95 6.92 -8.04
CA ARG A 243 -8.85 7.19 -7.09
C ARG A 243 -9.34 7.58 -5.69
N ASP A 244 -10.46 8.29 -5.60
CA ASP A 244 -11.06 8.68 -4.32
C ASP A 244 -11.80 7.53 -3.61
N GLY A 245 -11.69 6.31 -4.14
CA GLY A 245 -12.28 5.11 -3.55
C GLY A 245 -13.80 5.05 -3.67
N ARG A 246 -14.46 5.86 -4.51
CA ARG A 246 -15.92 5.72 -4.66
C ARG A 246 -16.29 4.39 -5.29
N ALA A 247 -16.99 3.55 -4.55
CA ALA A 247 -17.64 2.34 -5.03
C ALA A 247 -19.09 2.63 -5.44
N SER A 248 -19.55 2.01 -6.53
CA SER A 248 -20.94 2.04 -6.96
C SER A 248 -21.31 0.69 -7.52
N ALA A 249 -22.56 0.26 -7.31
CA ALA A 249 -23.06 -1.02 -7.84
C ALA A 249 -23.02 -1.08 -9.38
N GLU A 250 -23.10 0.07 -10.06
CA GLU A 250 -23.00 0.15 -11.53
C GLU A 250 -21.60 -0.22 -12.04
N TRP A 251 -20.58 -0.01 -11.19
CA TRP A 251 -19.17 -0.29 -11.48
C TRP A 251 -18.70 -1.58 -10.80
N THR A 252 -19.59 -2.57 -10.76
CA THR A 252 -19.33 -3.90 -10.22
C THR A 252 -19.51 -4.95 -11.31
N VAL A 253 -18.48 -5.76 -11.54
CA VAL A 253 -18.58 -6.99 -12.34
C VAL A 253 -18.84 -8.17 -11.39
N SER A 254 -19.88 -8.94 -11.67
CA SER A 254 -20.29 -10.13 -10.92
C SER A 254 -21.19 -11.02 -11.79
N PHE A 255 -21.72 -12.11 -11.25
CA PHE A 255 -22.68 -12.98 -11.95
C PHE A 255 -23.90 -12.22 -12.53
N LYS A 256 -24.32 -11.10 -11.94
CA LYS A 256 -25.44 -10.28 -12.44
C LYS A 256 -25.05 -9.32 -13.56
N GLN A 257 -23.79 -8.92 -13.61
CA GLN A 257 -23.24 -8.00 -14.58
C GLN A 257 -21.87 -8.53 -15.01
N LEU A 258 -21.87 -9.42 -16.00
CA LEU A 258 -20.70 -10.20 -16.38
C LEU A 258 -19.61 -9.38 -17.08
N GLN A 259 -19.85 -8.12 -17.43
CA GLN A 259 -18.90 -7.32 -18.18
C GLN A 259 -19.01 -5.82 -17.89
N LEU A 260 -17.85 -5.19 -17.78
CA LEU A 260 -17.61 -3.75 -17.87
C LEU A 260 -16.38 -3.52 -18.79
N PRO A 261 -16.10 -2.28 -19.23
CA PRO A 261 -14.92 -2.02 -20.07
C PRO A 261 -13.63 -2.54 -19.41
N GLY A 262 -12.94 -3.44 -20.10
CA GLY A 262 -11.70 -4.08 -19.63
C GLY A 262 -11.85 -5.14 -18.53
N VAL A 263 -13.06 -5.50 -18.07
CA VAL A 263 -13.25 -6.54 -17.04
C VAL A 263 -14.42 -7.45 -17.41
N LYS A 264 -14.21 -8.77 -17.39
CA LYS A 264 -15.21 -9.78 -17.76
C LYS A 264 -15.21 -10.97 -16.80
N HIS A 265 -16.38 -11.35 -16.29
CA HIS A 265 -16.63 -12.57 -15.53
C HIS A 265 -16.86 -13.76 -16.46
N SER A 266 -16.36 -14.95 -16.10
CA SER A 266 -16.56 -16.18 -16.88
C SER A 266 -17.99 -16.70 -16.82
N GLY A 267 -18.66 -16.49 -15.69
CA GLY A 267 -19.98 -17.03 -15.36
C GLY A 267 -20.00 -17.42 -13.88
N ASP A 268 -21.15 -17.83 -13.39
CA ASP A 268 -21.37 -18.23 -12.00
C ASP A 268 -21.18 -19.75 -11.83
N ASN A 269 -20.35 -20.16 -10.88
CA ASN A 269 -20.17 -21.57 -10.51
C ASN A 269 -20.74 -21.86 -9.11
N LEU A 270 -22.01 -22.24 -9.12
CA LEU A 270 -22.83 -22.51 -7.94
C LEU A 270 -22.38 -23.68 -7.05
N THR A 271 -21.34 -24.44 -7.43
CA THR A 271 -21.03 -25.73 -6.78
C THR A 271 -19.56 -25.95 -6.42
N GLY A 272 -18.64 -25.19 -7.00
CA GLY A 272 -17.20 -25.48 -6.91
C GLY A 272 -16.81 -26.85 -7.49
N ALA A 273 -17.63 -27.40 -8.39
CA ALA A 273 -17.38 -28.70 -8.99
C ALA A 273 -16.52 -28.55 -10.25
N GLY A 274 -15.31 -29.11 -10.24
CA GLY A 274 -14.39 -29.09 -11.36
C GLY A 274 -12.93 -29.22 -10.90
N GLU A 275 -11.99 -29.34 -11.83
CA GLU A 275 -10.58 -29.11 -11.50
C GLU A 275 -10.18 -27.70 -11.94
N GLY A 276 -9.45 -26.98 -11.09
CA GLY A 276 -8.85 -25.69 -11.44
C GLY A 276 -9.56 -24.50 -10.81
N ASP A 277 -9.80 -23.47 -11.62
CA ASP A 277 -10.49 -22.25 -11.19
C ASP A 277 -11.99 -22.44 -11.40
N ASP A 278 -12.75 -22.37 -10.33
CA ASP A 278 -14.21 -22.50 -10.33
C ASP A 278 -14.86 -21.26 -10.93
N GLU A 279 -14.35 -20.07 -10.60
CA GLU A 279 -14.74 -18.80 -11.19
C GLU A 279 -13.53 -17.99 -11.66
N GLU A 280 -13.71 -17.23 -12.75
CA GLU A 280 -12.65 -16.46 -13.35
C GLU A 280 -13.10 -15.05 -13.75
N ILE A 281 -12.28 -14.06 -13.42
CA ILE A 281 -12.43 -12.68 -13.90
C ILE A 281 -11.24 -12.32 -14.78
N SER A 282 -11.50 -12.14 -16.07
CA SER A 282 -10.55 -11.63 -17.06
C SER A 282 -10.44 -10.10 -16.97
N VAL A 283 -9.21 -9.58 -17.03
CA VAL A 283 -8.91 -8.14 -17.12
C VAL A 283 -8.09 -7.85 -18.37
N THR A 284 -8.48 -6.82 -19.12
CA THR A 284 -7.72 -6.21 -20.22
C THR A 284 -7.40 -4.76 -19.85
N PHE A 285 -6.18 -4.50 -19.40
CA PHE A 285 -5.77 -3.27 -18.74
C PHE A 285 -5.89 -2.02 -19.62
N SER A 286 -5.64 -2.16 -20.92
CA SER A 286 -5.76 -1.10 -21.93
C SER A 286 -7.20 -0.63 -22.16
N GLU A 287 -8.19 -1.48 -21.87
CA GLU A 287 -9.61 -1.18 -22.02
C GLU A 287 -10.27 -0.65 -20.75
N VAL A 288 -9.59 -0.76 -19.59
CA VAL A 288 -10.09 -0.22 -18.33
C VAL A 288 -10.15 1.31 -18.43
N PRO A 289 -11.27 1.97 -18.09
CA PRO A 289 -11.41 3.41 -18.25
C PRO A 289 -10.35 4.20 -17.47
N PRO A 290 -9.85 5.34 -17.99
CA PRO A 290 -8.80 6.11 -17.32
C PRO A 290 -9.16 6.65 -15.93
N ASN A 291 -10.45 6.86 -15.68
CA ASN A 291 -10.96 7.31 -14.38
C ASN A 291 -11.00 6.19 -13.32
N ILE A 292 -10.84 4.93 -13.72
CA ILE A 292 -10.76 3.79 -12.81
C ILE A 292 -9.31 3.57 -12.39
N HIS A 293 -9.08 3.65 -11.09
CA HIS A 293 -7.76 3.55 -10.47
C HIS A 293 -7.53 2.20 -9.79
N HIS A 294 -8.59 1.59 -9.25
CA HIS A 294 -8.53 0.32 -8.56
C HIS A 294 -9.48 -0.70 -9.16
N LEU A 295 -9.03 -1.96 -9.25
CA LEU A 295 -9.85 -3.13 -9.52
C LEU A 295 -9.75 -4.03 -8.31
N ALA A 296 -10.79 -4.06 -7.47
CA ALA A 296 -10.81 -4.80 -6.22
C ALA A 296 -11.55 -6.13 -6.41
N PHE A 297 -10.81 -7.23 -6.29
CA PHE A 297 -11.34 -8.59 -6.40
C PHE A 297 -11.74 -9.08 -5.03
N ILE A 298 -13.01 -9.42 -4.91
CA ILE A 298 -13.61 -9.86 -3.66
C ILE A 298 -14.32 -11.18 -3.90
N VAL A 299 -14.40 -11.97 -2.84
CA VAL A 299 -15.15 -13.23 -2.83
C VAL A 299 -16.13 -13.17 -1.67
N ASN A 300 -17.40 -13.49 -1.93
CA ASN A 300 -18.44 -13.54 -0.90
C ASN A 300 -19.08 -14.93 -0.86
N ILE A 301 -19.50 -15.35 0.33
CA ILE A 301 -20.36 -16.53 0.47
C ILE A 301 -21.81 -16.10 0.28
N TYR A 302 -22.42 -16.58 -0.80
CA TYR A 302 -23.82 -16.29 -1.09
C TYR A 302 -24.77 -17.10 -0.18
N SER A 303 -24.40 -18.33 0.20
CA SER A 303 -25.24 -19.17 1.05
C SER A 303 -25.38 -18.62 2.48
N ASP A 304 -26.60 -18.62 3.05
CA ASP A 304 -26.86 -17.97 4.35
C ASP A 304 -26.44 -18.79 5.58
N ASP A 305 -26.29 -20.10 5.44
CA ASP A 305 -25.94 -21.04 6.52
C ASP A 305 -24.54 -21.67 6.33
N ARG A 306 -23.65 -21.00 5.58
CA ARG A 306 -22.30 -21.49 5.26
C ARG A 306 -21.23 -20.45 5.57
N SER A 307 -20.01 -20.91 5.75
CA SER A 307 -18.85 -20.09 6.11
C SER A 307 -17.57 -20.55 5.41
N PHE A 308 -16.56 -19.69 5.35
CA PHE A 308 -15.25 -20.04 4.76
C PHE A 308 -14.52 -21.12 5.57
N THR A 309 -14.99 -21.42 6.79
CA THR A 309 -14.43 -22.52 7.60
C THR A 309 -14.77 -23.91 7.04
N GLU A 310 -15.74 -23.98 6.13
CA GLU A 310 -16.19 -25.20 5.44
C GLU A 310 -15.57 -25.36 4.04
N VAL A 311 -14.61 -24.49 3.72
CA VAL A 311 -13.87 -24.44 2.46
C VAL A 311 -12.41 -24.78 2.72
N PHE A 312 -11.82 -25.63 1.88
CA PHE A 312 -10.41 -26.01 1.97
C PHE A 312 -9.73 -25.96 0.60
N ASP A 313 -8.40 -26.10 0.61
CA ASP A 313 -7.52 -26.00 -0.56
C ASP A 313 -7.80 -24.78 -1.46
N SER A 314 -8.30 -23.71 -0.85
CA SER A 314 -8.76 -22.54 -1.59
C SER A 314 -7.61 -21.59 -1.90
N TYR A 315 -7.70 -20.99 -3.08
CA TYR A 315 -6.71 -20.06 -3.58
C TYR A 315 -7.35 -19.07 -4.54
N ILE A 316 -6.65 -17.96 -4.78
CA ILE A 316 -6.78 -17.25 -6.06
C ILE A 316 -5.41 -17.14 -6.66
N ARG A 317 -5.41 -17.17 -7.98
CA ARG A 317 -4.21 -17.00 -8.78
C ARG A 317 -4.44 -16.00 -9.89
N MET A 318 -3.38 -15.28 -10.23
CA MET A 318 -3.31 -14.45 -11.41
C MET A 318 -2.63 -15.26 -12.52
N VAL A 319 -3.37 -15.52 -13.59
CA VAL A 319 -2.92 -16.29 -14.74
C VAL A 319 -2.64 -15.34 -15.91
N GLY A 320 -1.47 -15.49 -16.49
CA GLY A 320 -1.00 -14.73 -17.65
C GLY A 320 -1.26 -15.46 -18.98
N PRO A 321 -0.50 -15.10 -20.02
CA PRO A 321 -0.51 -15.79 -21.31
C PRO A 321 -0.09 -17.25 -21.18
N ASN A 322 -0.55 -18.10 -22.11
CA ASN A 322 -0.24 -19.54 -22.16
C ASN A 322 -0.60 -20.29 -20.86
N ASP A 323 -1.64 -19.83 -20.14
CA ASP A 323 -2.09 -20.40 -18.87
C ASP A 323 -1.03 -20.41 -17.76
N HIS A 324 0.04 -19.61 -17.89
CA HIS A 324 1.08 -19.54 -16.87
C HIS A 324 0.60 -18.81 -15.62
N VAL A 325 0.78 -19.42 -14.46
CA VAL A 325 0.40 -18.82 -13.18
C VAL A 325 1.48 -17.84 -12.75
N LEU A 326 1.16 -16.55 -12.80
CA LEU A 326 2.08 -15.46 -12.47
C LEU A 326 2.17 -15.23 -10.95
N ALA A 327 1.03 -15.30 -10.28
CA ALA A 327 0.95 -15.15 -8.84
C ALA A 327 -0.10 -16.10 -8.27
N ARG A 328 0.17 -16.67 -7.10
CA ARG A 328 -0.76 -17.53 -6.38
C ARG A 328 -0.80 -17.10 -4.92
N TYR A 329 -1.99 -16.97 -4.37
CA TYR A 329 -2.19 -16.69 -2.95
C TYR A 329 -3.08 -17.78 -2.35
N PRO A 330 -2.52 -18.67 -1.50
CA PRO A 330 -3.33 -19.66 -0.80
C PRO A 330 -4.14 -19.00 0.32
N LEU A 331 -5.36 -19.48 0.53
CA LEU A 331 -6.17 -19.12 1.68
C LEU A 331 -5.89 -20.11 2.80
N ASP A 332 -5.35 -19.63 3.92
CA ASP A 332 -5.32 -20.42 5.14
C ASP A 332 -6.72 -20.35 5.77
N GLY A 333 -7.42 -21.49 5.85
CA GLY A 333 -8.86 -21.64 6.19
C GLY A 333 -9.30 -21.14 7.58
N LYS A 334 -8.98 -19.89 7.93
CA LYS A 334 -9.28 -19.18 9.18
C LYS A 334 -10.03 -17.87 8.90
N ILE A 335 -10.73 -17.78 7.78
CA ILE A 335 -11.56 -16.61 7.47
C ILE A 335 -12.89 -16.80 8.19
N GLN A 336 -13.16 -15.91 9.17
CA GLN A 336 -14.41 -15.93 9.94
C GLN A 336 -15.47 -14.96 9.40
N SER A 337 -15.11 -14.13 8.42
CA SER A 337 -16.01 -13.17 7.80
C SER A 337 -16.86 -13.80 6.69
N ARG A 338 -17.89 -13.08 6.24
CA ARG A 338 -18.77 -13.54 5.16
C ARG A 338 -18.21 -13.28 3.76
N GLY A 339 -17.36 -12.26 3.64
CA GLY A 339 -16.59 -12.00 2.43
C GLY A 339 -15.11 -11.82 2.72
N LEU A 340 -14.34 -11.81 1.66
CA LEU A 340 -12.91 -11.58 1.68
C LEU A 340 -12.53 -10.62 0.54
N PHE A 341 -11.88 -9.53 0.89
CA PHE A 341 -11.20 -8.69 -0.08
C PHE A 341 -9.86 -9.33 -0.39
N PHE A 342 -9.82 -9.98 -1.56
CA PHE A 342 -8.75 -10.89 -1.88
C PHE A 342 -7.52 -10.15 -2.39
N ALA A 343 -7.66 -9.43 -3.50
CA ALA A 343 -6.57 -8.75 -4.16
C ALA A 343 -7.04 -7.50 -4.89
N ALA A 344 -6.11 -6.61 -5.19
CA ALA A 344 -6.41 -5.43 -5.98
C ALA A 344 -5.36 -5.18 -7.05
N PHE A 345 -5.80 -4.76 -8.23
CA PHE A 345 -4.94 -3.97 -9.12
C PHE A 345 -5.11 -2.49 -8.79
N SER A 346 -4.00 -1.75 -8.77
CA SER A 346 -4.01 -0.29 -8.65
C SER A 346 -3.13 0.33 -9.73
N ARG A 347 -3.59 1.40 -10.39
CA ARG A 347 -2.77 2.18 -11.32
C ARG A 347 -1.73 2.98 -10.56
N ALA A 348 -0.53 3.14 -11.12
CA ALA A 348 0.43 4.12 -10.60
C ALA A 348 0.07 5.55 -11.03
N ALA A 349 0.45 6.54 -10.20
CA ALA A 349 0.12 7.94 -10.43
C ALA A 349 0.73 8.56 -11.71
N ALA A 350 1.83 8.00 -12.22
CA ALA A 350 2.56 8.51 -13.40
C ALA A 350 2.34 7.71 -14.70
N GLY A 351 1.36 6.81 -14.75
CA GLY A 351 0.89 6.20 -16.00
C GLY A 351 1.31 4.75 -16.25
N GLN A 352 0.32 3.99 -16.77
CA GLN A 352 0.33 2.66 -17.40
C GLN A 352 0.93 1.44 -16.68
N CYS A 353 1.65 1.56 -15.56
CA CYS A 353 1.96 0.38 -14.76
C CYS A 353 0.85 0.10 -13.73
N TRP A 354 0.35 -1.13 -13.75
CA TRP A 354 -0.55 -1.66 -12.73
C TRP A 354 0.28 -2.37 -11.67
N THR A 355 -0.13 -2.28 -10.41
CA THR A 355 0.41 -3.08 -9.31
C THR A 355 -0.63 -4.07 -8.85
N PHE A 356 -0.28 -5.34 -8.72
CA PHE A 356 -1.10 -6.38 -8.12
C PHE A 356 -0.75 -6.50 -6.63
N LYS A 357 -1.75 -6.47 -5.76
CA LYS A 357 -1.59 -6.61 -4.30
C LYS A 357 -2.46 -7.74 -3.77
N ALA A 358 -1.87 -8.67 -3.03
CA ALA A 358 -2.60 -9.61 -2.19
C ALA A 358 -3.07 -8.89 -0.91
N VAL A 359 -4.38 -8.79 -0.72
CA VAL A 359 -5.00 -8.00 0.35
C VAL A 359 -5.40 -8.87 1.53
N GLY A 360 -6.20 -9.92 1.31
CA GLY A 360 -6.63 -10.85 2.35
C GLY A 360 -7.35 -10.21 3.55
N ALA A 361 -8.20 -9.20 3.32
CA ALA A 361 -8.91 -8.49 4.38
C ALA A 361 -10.37 -8.98 4.51
N PRO A 362 -10.91 -9.12 5.74
CA PRO A 362 -12.29 -9.56 5.93
C PRO A 362 -13.29 -8.52 5.41
N LEU A 363 -14.42 -8.98 4.87
CA LEU A 363 -15.53 -8.15 4.43
C LEU A 363 -16.85 -8.57 5.08
N ARG A 364 -17.72 -7.59 5.30
CA ARG A 364 -19.14 -7.78 5.57
C ARG A 364 -19.94 -7.82 4.26
N GLY A 365 -21.21 -8.18 4.33
CA GLY A 365 -22.08 -8.28 3.16
C GLY A 365 -22.14 -9.66 2.54
N LYS A 366 -23.30 -9.97 1.98
CA LYS A 366 -23.57 -11.18 1.21
C LYS A 366 -23.10 -11.03 -0.23
N ARG A 367 -23.06 -9.80 -0.74
CA ARG A 367 -22.69 -9.49 -2.13
C ARG A 367 -21.75 -8.29 -2.15
N ALA A 368 -20.96 -8.25 -3.23
CA ALA A 368 -20.12 -7.12 -3.59
C ALA A 368 -20.81 -5.75 -3.55
N VAL A 369 -22.09 -5.72 -3.91
CA VAL A 369 -22.89 -4.49 -4.01
C VAL A 369 -23.55 -4.07 -2.70
N ASP A 370 -23.45 -4.88 -1.65
CA ASP A 370 -23.99 -4.51 -0.35
C ASP A 370 -23.15 -3.36 0.25
N ALA A 371 -23.83 -2.37 0.83
CA ALA A 371 -23.19 -1.12 1.25
C ALA A 371 -22.03 -1.33 2.26
N GLU A 372 -22.18 -2.30 3.15
CA GLU A 372 -21.14 -2.67 4.13
C GLU A 372 -19.90 -3.28 3.47
N CYS A 373 -20.08 -4.09 2.41
CA CYS A 373 -18.99 -4.69 1.66
C CYS A 373 -18.17 -3.61 0.94
N MET A 374 -18.86 -2.72 0.24
CA MET A 374 -18.24 -1.58 -0.41
C MET A 374 -17.50 -0.68 0.59
N ALA A 375 -18.12 -0.37 1.74
CA ALA A 375 -17.48 0.44 2.77
C ALA A 375 -16.18 -0.19 3.29
N ASP A 376 -16.16 -1.51 3.51
CA ASP A 376 -14.98 -2.24 3.96
C ASP A 376 -13.87 -2.21 2.89
N VAL A 377 -14.19 -2.41 1.61
CA VAL A 377 -13.22 -2.32 0.50
C VAL A 377 -12.60 -0.93 0.42
N VAL A 378 -13.42 0.12 0.52
CA VAL A 378 -12.96 1.51 0.48
C VAL A 378 -12.10 1.83 1.69
N ALA A 379 -12.46 1.35 2.88
CA ALA A 379 -11.63 1.52 4.06
C ALA A 379 -10.27 0.83 3.92
N VAL A 380 -10.21 -0.37 3.32
CA VAL A 380 -8.95 -1.09 3.12
C VAL A 380 -8.07 -0.41 2.06
N LEU A 381 -8.65 0.08 0.96
CA LEU A 381 -7.90 0.80 -0.08
C LEU A 381 -7.46 2.20 0.37
N GLY A 382 -8.31 2.91 1.11
CA GLY A 382 -8.08 4.29 1.54
C GLY A 382 -7.31 4.44 2.86
N GLY A 383 -6.85 3.36 3.49
CA GLY A 383 -6.11 3.42 4.76
C GLY A 383 -7.01 3.60 5.99
N GLY A 384 -7.80 2.58 6.33
CA GLY A 384 -8.36 2.35 7.67
C GLY A 384 -9.11 3.52 8.31
N ARG A 385 -10.32 3.85 7.86
CA ARG A 385 -11.25 4.65 8.68
C ARG A 385 -11.74 3.84 9.87
N GLY A 386 -10.98 3.83 10.97
CA GLY A 386 -11.42 3.31 12.25
C GLY A 386 -12.35 4.29 12.97
N GLY A 387 -13.65 3.98 12.97
CA GLY A 387 -14.56 4.25 14.09
C GLY A 387 -15.08 5.67 14.32
N TRP A 388 -16.17 6.03 13.64
CA TRP A 388 -17.19 6.91 14.24
C TRP A 388 -18.37 6.05 14.67
N THR A 389 -18.53 5.86 15.98
CA THR A 389 -19.84 5.64 16.59
C THR A 389 -20.09 6.78 17.55
N SER A 390 -21.10 7.59 17.18
CA SER A 390 -21.93 8.52 17.98
C SER A 390 -21.31 9.24 19.17
#